data_AF-A0A2A2L2A0-F1
#
_entry.id   AF-A0A2A2L2A0-F1
#
_cell.length_a   1.000
_cell.length_b   1.000
_cell.length_c   1.000
_cell.angle_alpha   90.00
_cell.angle_beta   90.00
_cell.angle_gamma   90.00
#
_symmetry.space_group_name_H-M   'P 1'
#
loop_
_entity.id
_entity.type
_entity.pdbx_description
1 polymer ?
#
loop_
_entity_poly.entity_id
_entity_poly.type
_entity_poly.pdbx_seq_one_letter_code
_entity_poly.pdbx_strand_id
1 'polypeptide(L)'
;MDILATAMQGLLRGDATITENCGTGVCYYPSGDTTKTEPCGIYVCLFPRLTCCPGFTRALDRVNKVYYCGPLPNNSVPIQQTTCCDPEGTGLWNDWSAWSNCTADCGLCGTQTRNRTCASAAYGCPCTGNSTETRKCTHNSCENGSQCCPGTYPVKGYDGYVYCQEFPPEVCTGTWTEWTVDASVTCNDTCGMCGSIPQKRYCFPSGCQCSGGDYDGFKACGPPVCLYPRPSCCPGYVKQLNRTARTYNCVLP
;
A
#
# COMPACT_ATOMS: atom_id res chain seq x y z
N MET A 1 -8.86 19.58 -3.90
CA MET A 1 -9.73 19.11 -2.81
C MET A 1 -9.06 19.49 -1.51
N ASP A 2 -9.43 20.65 -1.00
CA ASP A 2 -9.19 21.06 0.39
C ASP A 2 -9.96 20.13 1.33
N ILE A 3 -9.30 19.62 2.38
CA ILE A 3 -9.92 19.36 3.69
C ILE A 3 -8.85 19.59 4.79
N LEU A 4 -8.89 20.79 5.37
CA LEU A 4 -8.88 21.07 6.81
C LEU A 4 -7.88 20.29 7.70
N ALA A 5 -6.76 20.94 8.04
CA ALA A 5 -6.14 20.76 9.35
C ALA A 5 -6.89 21.65 10.36
N THR A 6 -7.86 21.03 11.03
CA THR A 6 -8.62 21.62 12.12
C THR A 6 -7.70 21.96 13.29
N ALA A 7 -7.85 23.20 13.77
CA ALA A 7 -7.18 23.79 14.90
C ALA A 7 -7.42 23.04 16.23
N MET A 8 -6.35 22.86 17.00
CA MET A 8 -6.35 22.81 18.47
C MET A 8 -5.56 24.04 18.91
N GLN A 9 -5.97 24.92 19.83
CA GLN A 9 -6.91 24.85 20.94
C GLN A 9 -7.61 26.22 21.15
N GLY A 10 -8.72 26.18 21.89
CA GLY A 10 -9.65 27.29 22.05
C GLY A 10 -9.24 28.46 22.95
N LEU A 11 -10.11 29.46 22.86
CA LEU A 11 -10.51 30.44 23.89
C LEU A 11 -9.40 31.27 24.53
N LEU A 12 -9.02 32.36 23.85
CA LEU A 12 -8.92 33.68 24.48
C LEU A 12 -9.57 34.71 23.56
N ARG A 13 -10.45 35.54 24.14
CA ARG A 13 -11.30 36.52 23.45
C ARG A 13 -10.43 37.61 22.80
N GLY A 14 -10.58 37.83 21.50
CA GLY A 14 -9.94 38.90 20.75
C GLY A 14 -9.36 38.39 19.43
N ASP A 15 -10.15 38.47 18.36
CA ASP A 15 -9.81 37.90 17.04
C ASP A 15 -8.60 38.60 16.40
N ALA A 16 -7.40 38.06 16.61
CA ALA A 16 -6.24 38.33 15.75
C ALA A 16 -6.37 37.47 14.48
N THR A 17 -6.62 38.08 13.33
CA THR A 17 -6.63 37.39 12.05
C THR A 17 -5.20 37.09 11.62
N ILE A 18 -4.71 35.87 11.88
CA ILE A 18 -3.45 35.37 11.30
C ILE A 18 -3.73 35.07 9.84
N THR A 19 -3.31 35.95 8.94
CA THR A 19 -3.52 35.75 7.50
C THR A 19 -2.58 34.68 6.93
N GLU A 20 -1.40 34.46 7.54
CA GLU A 20 -0.39 33.49 7.08
C GLU A 20 0.45 32.90 8.24
N ASN A 21 0.65 31.57 8.25
CA ASN A 21 1.35 30.84 9.33
C ASN A 21 2.88 30.70 9.14
N CYS A 22 3.44 31.27 8.08
CA CYS A 22 4.87 31.16 7.75
C CYS A 22 5.48 32.54 7.44
N GLY A 23 6.76 32.72 7.80
CA GLY A 23 7.45 34.01 7.69
C GLY A 23 6.97 34.98 8.77
N THR A 24 7.90 35.61 9.49
CA THR A 24 7.53 36.45 10.65
C THR A 24 6.65 37.62 10.21
N GLY A 25 5.36 37.53 10.50
CA GLY A 25 4.37 38.59 10.38
C GLY A 25 4.23 39.34 11.70
N VAL A 26 3.74 40.58 11.62
CA VAL A 26 3.38 41.38 12.80
C VAL A 26 1.87 41.26 13.00
N CYS A 27 1.45 40.66 14.10
CA CYS A 27 0.04 40.56 14.46
C CYS A 27 -0.35 41.77 15.34
N TYR A 28 -1.35 42.54 14.92
CA TYR A 28 -1.91 43.66 15.69
C TYR A 28 -3.17 43.20 16.42
N TYR A 29 -3.20 43.36 17.74
CA TYR A 29 -4.38 43.09 18.57
C TYR A 29 -5.16 44.39 18.78
N PRO A 30 -6.40 44.55 18.27
CA PRO A 30 -7.22 45.69 18.61
C PRO A 30 -8.12 45.34 19.81
N SER A 31 -7.68 45.64 21.04
CA SER A 31 -8.52 46.22 22.11
C SER A 31 -7.84 46.27 23.50
N GLY A 32 -7.81 47.47 24.10
CA GLY A 32 -7.37 47.75 25.48
C GLY A 32 -5.98 48.40 25.57
N ASP A 33 -5.79 49.40 26.44
CA ASP A 33 -4.71 50.42 26.48
C ASP A 33 -3.25 49.93 26.65
N THR A 34 -2.90 48.71 26.26
CA THR A 34 -1.52 48.22 26.12
C THR A 34 -1.40 47.31 24.90
N THR A 35 -0.83 47.83 23.81
CA THR A 35 -0.52 47.03 22.62
C THR A 35 0.73 46.19 22.87
N LYS A 36 0.61 44.86 22.92
CA LYS A 36 1.75 43.94 22.93
C LYS A 36 2.02 43.48 21.49
N THR A 37 3.23 43.74 20.98
CA THR A 37 3.67 43.29 19.66
C THR A 37 4.54 42.06 19.84
N GLU A 38 4.10 40.90 19.32
CA GLU A 38 4.88 39.66 19.31
C GLU A 38 4.97 39.10 17.88
N PRO A 39 6.09 38.46 17.52
CA PRO A 39 6.24 37.85 16.20
C PRO A 39 5.27 36.66 16.06
N CYS A 40 4.51 36.63 14.98
CA CYS A 40 3.63 35.51 14.61
C CYS A 40 4.10 34.88 13.28
N GLY A 41 3.71 33.64 12.99
CA GLY A 41 4.14 32.94 11.77
C GLY A 41 5.60 32.49 11.78
N ILE A 42 6.04 31.84 12.86
CA ILE A 42 7.45 31.46 13.06
C ILE A 42 7.92 30.30 12.17
N TYR A 43 7.06 29.63 11.41
CA TYR A 43 7.50 28.51 10.56
C TYR A 43 8.16 29.00 9.28
N VAL A 44 9.11 28.20 8.76
CA VAL A 44 9.76 28.47 7.47
C VAL A 44 8.74 28.43 6.33
N CYS A 45 8.81 29.40 5.43
CA CYS A 45 8.03 29.33 4.20
C CYS A 45 8.71 28.42 3.17
N LEU A 46 7.89 27.69 2.42
CA LEU A 46 8.31 26.92 1.25
C LEU A 46 8.41 27.83 0.01
N PHE A 47 9.19 27.38 -0.98
CA PHE A 47 9.27 28.02 -2.29
C PHE A 47 7.85 28.26 -2.88
N PRO A 48 7.56 29.41 -3.52
CA PRO A 48 8.46 30.45 -4.03
C PRO A 48 8.77 31.61 -3.05
N ARG A 49 8.36 31.49 -1.79
CA ARG A 49 8.54 32.56 -0.80
C ARG A 49 9.93 32.50 -0.16
N LEU A 50 10.42 33.66 0.27
CA LEU A 50 11.62 33.72 1.09
C LEU A 50 11.39 32.92 2.37
N THR A 51 12.34 32.04 2.70
CA THR A 51 12.24 31.08 3.80
C THR A 51 11.93 31.75 5.15
N CYS A 52 12.48 32.95 5.37
CA CYS A 52 12.17 33.84 6.48
C CYS A 52 12.06 35.28 5.95
N CYS A 53 11.32 36.14 6.67
CA CYS A 53 11.26 37.57 6.36
C CYS A 53 12.63 38.24 6.57
N PRO A 54 12.92 39.34 5.85
CA PRO A 54 14.14 40.11 6.06
C PRO A 54 14.34 40.49 7.53
N GLY A 55 15.53 40.23 8.07
CA GLY A 55 15.85 40.44 9.49
C GLY A 55 15.72 39.19 10.38
N PHE A 56 15.19 38.09 9.84
CA PHE A 56 15.06 36.81 10.54
C PHE A 56 15.83 35.71 9.84
N THR A 57 16.52 34.87 10.61
CA THR A 57 17.26 33.72 10.11
C THR A 57 16.56 32.41 10.50
N ARG A 58 16.72 31.38 9.67
CA ARG A 58 16.25 30.02 9.98
C ARG A 58 17.03 29.44 11.15
N ALA A 59 16.31 28.96 12.17
CA ALA A 59 16.81 28.24 13.31
C ALA A 59 16.18 26.84 13.38
N LEU A 60 16.80 25.94 14.15
CA LEU A 60 16.34 24.56 14.36
C LEU A 60 15.98 24.35 15.83
N ASP A 61 14.75 23.92 16.08
CA ASP A 61 14.37 23.36 17.38
C ASP A 61 14.79 21.89 17.40
N ARG A 62 15.78 21.56 18.23
CA ARG A 62 16.30 20.19 18.35
C ARG A 62 15.36 19.25 19.11
N VAL A 63 14.49 19.78 19.96
CA VAL A 63 13.55 18.97 20.75
C VAL A 63 12.40 18.52 19.85
N ASN A 64 11.86 19.46 19.07
CA ASN A 64 10.71 19.18 18.21
C ASN A 64 11.11 18.83 16.76
N LYS A 65 12.38 18.97 16.39
CA LYS A 65 12.93 18.71 15.03
C LYS A 65 12.28 19.57 13.95
N VAL A 66 11.95 20.82 14.28
CA VAL A 66 11.27 21.75 13.35
C VAL A 66 12.13 22.99 13.11
N TYR A 67 12.11 23.48 11.86
CA TYR A 67 12.75 24.73 11.48
C TYR A 67 11.80 25.92 11.68
N TYR A 68 12.31 27.00 12.27
CA TYR A 68 11.56 28.22 12.54
C TYR A 68 12.37 29.48 12.20
N CYS A 69 11.73 30.64 12.09
CA CYS A 69 12.33 31.95 11.81
C CYS A 69 12.31 32.80 13.08
N GLY A 70 13.46 33.27 13.56
CA GLY A 70 13.54 34.04 14.81
C GLY A 70 14.94 34.57 15.16
N PRO A 71 15.01 35.66 15.96
CA PRO A 71 16.05 35.81 16.98
C PRO A 71 15.49 35.88 18.43
N LEU A 72 16.24 35.29 19.41
CA LEU A 72 16.22 35.37 20.92
C LEU A 72 15.81 34.08 21.70
N PRO A 73 16.34 33.78 22.92
CA PRO A 73 17.61 34.17 23.54
C PRO A 73 18.67 33.04 23.49
N ASN A 74 19.89 33.47 23.76
CA ASN A 74 21.14 32.74 23.72
C ASN A 74 21.14 31.40 24.49
N ASN A 75 21.22 30.30 23.75
CA ASN A 75 22.08 29.16 24.06
C ASN A 75 22.85 28.79 22.78
N SER A 76 23.46 29.79 22.14
CA SER A 76 24.35 29.52 21.01
C SER A 76 25.66 28.96 21.56
N VAL A 77 25.73 27.63 21.60
CA VAL A 77 27.02 26.94 21.45
C VAL A 77 27.66 27.50 20.17
N PRO A 78 28.94 27.92 20.18
CA PRO A 78 29.59 28.38 18.96
C PRO A 78 29.55 27.23 17.96
N ILE A 79 28.83 27.41 16.84
CA ILE A 79 28.88 26.47 15.71
C ILE A 79 30.23 26.65 15.03
N GLN A 80 31.27 26.10 15.63
CA GLN A 80 32.47 25.76 14.89
C GLN A 80 32.24 24.41 14.23
N GLN A 81 31.49 24.40 13.12
CA GLN A 81 31.52 23.25 12.23
C GLN A 81 31.31 23.71 10.79
N THR A 82 32.46 24.04 10.18
CA THR A 82 32.62 24.39 8.78
C THR A 82 32.58 23.15 7.88
N THR A 83 31.72 22.17 8.18
CA THR A 83 31.55 20.98 7.35
C THR A 83 30.07 20.78 7.07
N CYS A 84 29.73 20.59 5.79
CA CYS A 84 28.37 20.34 5.29
C CYS A 84 27.85 18.93 5.67
N CYS A 85 28.36 18.38 6.76
CA CYS A 85 28.20 16.99 7.13
C CYS A 85 27.23 16.85 8.29
N ASP A 86 26.47 15.76 8.27
CA ASP A 86 25.62 15.42 9.38
C ASP A 86 26.45 15.34 10.69
N PRO A 87 25.98 15.91 11.81
CA PRO A 87 26.67 15.82 13.11
C PRO A 87 26.91 14.39 13.59
N GLU A 88 26.19 13.38 13.07
CA GLU A 88 26.45 11.97 13.36
C GLU A 88 27.61 11.36 12.54
N GLY A 89 28.21 12.13 11.62
CA GLY A 89 29.32 11.68 10.78
C GLY A 89 28.93 10.68 9.69
N THR A 90 27.63 10.51 9.43
CA THR A 90 27.11 9.66 8.36
C THR A 90 27.01 10.45 7.06
N GLY A 91 27.58 9.91 5.98
CA GLY A 91 27.44 10.51 4.65
C GLY A 91 26.00 10.44 4.13
N LEU A 92 25.64 11.40 3.27
CA LEU A 92 24.36 11.50 2.58
C LEU A 92 24.36 10.64 1.31
N TRP A 93 23.50 9.62 1.29
CA TRP A 93 23.25 8.80 0.09
C TRP A 93 22.35 9.56 -0.90
N ASN A 94 22.62 9.40 -2.20
CA ASN A 94 21.61 9.64 -3.23
C ASN A 94 20.55 8.54 -3.19
N ASP A 95 19.40 8.83 -3.80
CA ASP A 95 18.36 7.84 -4.01
C ASP A 95 18.90 6.62 -4.77
N TRP A 96 18.31 5.47 -4.47
CA TRP A 96 18.57 4.27 -5.22
C TRP A 96 18.12 4.42 -6.67
N SER A 97 18.91 3.87 -7.59
CA SER A 97 18.48 3.65 -8.97
C SER A 97 17.23 2.76 -9.00
N ALA A 98 16.54 2.79 -10.14
CA ALA A 98 15.60 1.73 -10.45
C ALA A 98 16.30 0.36 -10.39
N TRP A 99 15.53 -0.68 -10.06
CA TRP A 99 16.00 -2.05 -10.18
C TRP A 99 16.26 -2.37 -11.65
N SER A 100 17.33 -3.14 -11.91
CA SER A 100 17.56 -3.71 -13.23
C SER A 100 16.43 -4.66 -13.62
N ASN A 101 16.33 -4.97 -14.91
CA ASN A 101 15.53 -6.10 -15.35
C ASN A 101 16.00 -7.38 -14.65
N CYS A 102 15.07 -8.31 -14.48
CA CYS A 102 15.39 -9.61 -13.94
C CYS A 102 16.26 -10.38 -14.94
N THR A 103 17.24 -11.15 -14.44
CA THR A 103 18.07 -12.01 -15.29
C THR A 103 17.34 -13.27 -15.79
N ALA A 104 16.16 -13.58 -15.26
CA ALA A 104 15.30 -14.67 -15.73
C ALA A 104 13.82 -14.31 -15.56
N ASP A 105 12.97 -14.83 -16.45
CA ASP A 105 11.55 -14.44 -16.50
C ASP A 105 10.60 -15.37 -15.72
N CYS A 106 11.11 -16.46 -15.13
CA CYS A 106 10.31 -17.44 -14.39
C CYS A 106 11.10 -18.18 -13.29
N GLY A 107 10.38 -18.92 -12.44
CA GLY A 107 10.97 -19.96 -11.57
C GLY A 107 11.83 -19.47 -10.41
N LEU A 108 11.82 -18.16 -10.08
CA LEU A 108 12.68 -17.54 -9.06
C LEU A 108 14.18 -17.78 -9.35
N CYS A 109 14.51 -17.81 -10.65
CA CYS A 109 15.85 -18.06 -11.17
C CYS A 109 16.70 -16.80 -11.32
N GLY A 110 16.04 -15.65 -11.46
CA GLY A 110 16.70 -14.40 -11.77
C GLY A 110 16.96 -13.54 -10.54
N THR A 111 17.91 -12.64 -10.70
CA THR A 111 18.25 -11.57 -9.77
C THR A 111 18.11 -10.23 -10.46
N GLN A 112 17.87 -9.21 -9.66
CA GLN A 112 17.87 -7.81 -10.07
C GLN A 112 18.74 -7.02 -9.11
N THR A 113 19.40 -6.00 -9.64
CA THR A 113 20.35 -5.18 -8.90
C THR A 113 19.98 -3.71 -9.03
N ARG A 114 20.22 -2.94 -7.97
CA ARG A 114 20.14 -1.49 -7.98
C ARG A 114 21.38 -0.88 -7.33
N ASN A 115 21.69 0.35 -7.70
CA ASN A 115 22.86 1.06 -7.21
C ASN A 115 22.48 2.44 -6.66
N ARG A 116 23.29 2.95 -5.75
CA ARG A 116 23.23 4.33 -5.26
C ARG A 116 24.64 4.88 -5.12
N THR A 117 24.77 6.20 -5.13
CA THR A 117 26.05 6.90 -4.95
C THR A 117 26.01 7.79 -3.72
N CYS A 118 27.18 8.06 -3.13
CA CYS A 118 27.27 8.93 -1.97
C CYS A 118 27.40 10.39 -2.41
N ALA A 119 26.41 11.22 -2.13
CA ALA A 119 26.38 12.62 -2.51
C ALA A 119 27.40 13.46 -1.73
N SER A 120 27.65 13.11 -0.47
CA SER A 120 28.52 13.86 0.44
C SER A 120 30.00 13.44 0.39
N ALA A 121 30.35 12.41 -0.38
CA ALA A 121 31.71 11.86 -0.39
C ALA A 121 32.77 12.89 -0.81
N ALA A 122 32.48 13.70 -1.84
CA ALA A 122 33.37 14.78 -2.30
C ALA A 122 33.56 15.90 -1.27
N TYR A 123 32.68 15.98 -0.27
CA TYR A 123 32.69 16.99 0.79
C TYR A 123 33.31 16.46 2.10
N GLY A 124 34.03 15.33 2.02
CA GLY A 124 34.76 14.76 3.17
C GLY A 124 33.91 13.88 4.09
N CYS A 125 32.68 13.55 3.69
CA CYS A 125 31.75 12.78 4.51
C CYS A 125 31.29 11.52 3.77
N PRO A 126 32.07 10.43 3.84
CA PRO A 126 31.76 9.20 3.15
C PRO A 126 30.55 8.51 3.77
N CYS A 127 29.75 7.87 2.93
CA CYS A 127 28.59 7.11 3.36
C CYS A 127 29.02 5.73 3.85
N THR A 128 28.33 5.21 4.86
CA THR A 128 28.53 3.85 5.37
C THR A 128 27.44 2.92 4.82
N GLY A 129 27.83 1.66 4.55
CA GLY A 129 26.96 0.63 3.97
C GLY A 129 27.12 0.44 2.47
N ASN A 130 26.31 -0.46 1.90
CA ASN A 130 26.47 -0.89 0.51
C ASN A 130 25.95 0.16 -0.50
N SER A 131 26.72 0.36 -1.56
CA SER A 131 26.31 1.14 -2.75
C SER A 131 25.51 0.32 -3.76
N THR A 132 25.49 -0.99 -3.60
CA THR A 132 24.85 -1.95 -4.52
C THR A 132 23.98 -2.89 -3.70
N GLU A 133 22.77 -3.15 -4.18
CA GLU A 133 21.85 -4.10 -3.58
C GLU A 133 21.38 -5.07 -4.66
N THR A 134 21.37 -6.36 -4.33
CA THR A 134 20.89 -7.43 -5.22
C THR A 134 19.81 -8.22 -4.50
N ARG A 135 18.73 -8.52 -5.20
CA ARG A 135 17.66 -9.39 -4.69
C ARG A 135 17.22 -10.38 -5.76
N LYS A 136 16.63 -11.49 -5.35
CA LYS A 136 15.94 -12.39 -6.27
C LYS A 136 14.67 -11.72 -6.80
N CYS A 137 14.28 -12.11 -8.01
CA CYS A 137 13.04 -11.64 -8.60
C CYS A 137 11.88 -12.52 -8.16
N THR A 138 10.70 -11.92 -8.04
CA THR A 138 9.45 -12.63 -7.79
C THR A 138 8.79 -13.00 -9.11
N HIS A 139 8.75 -14.29 -9.44
CA HIS A 139 8.10 -14.81 -10.63
C HIS A 139 7.29 -16.08 -10.32
N ASN A 140 6.30 -16.34 -11.17
CA ASN A 140 5.55 -17.60 -11.20
C ASN A 140 6.47 -18.77 -11.61
N SER A 141 6.00 -20.00 -11.41
CA SER A 141 6.69 -21.19 -11.92
C SER A 141 6.87 -21.13 -13.44
N CYS A 142 7.95 -21.72 -13.95
CA CYS A 142 8.14 -21.85 -15.39
C CYS A 142 7.12 -22.83 -16.01
N GLU A 143 6.52 -22.47 -17.15
CA GLU A 143 5.55 -23.31 -17.86
C GLU A 143 6.21 -24.49 -18.60
N ASN A 144 7.47 -24.33 -19.03
CA ASN A 144 8.25 -25.35 -19.71
C ASN A 144 9.56 -25.61 -18.94
N GLY A 145 9.76 -26.84 -18.44
CA GLY A 145 10.98 -27.26 -17.73
C GLY A 145 10.79 -27.46 -16.22
N SER A 146 11.85 -27.25 -15.43
CA SER A 146 11.79 -27.28 -13.97
C SER A 146 10.93 -26.13 -13.46
N GLN A 147 9.84 -26.44 -12.73
CA GLN A 147 8.87 -25.44 -12.25
C GLN A 147 9.54 -24.31 -11.44
N CYS A 148 10.56 -24.65 -10.66
CA CYS A 148 11.31 -23.71 -9.84
C CYS A 148 12.82 -23.97 -9.95
N CYS A 149 13.63 -22.93 -9.70
CA CYS A 149 15.08 -23.04 -9.76
C CYS A 149 15.67 -23.91 -8.65
N PRO A 150 16.89 -24.46 -8.84
CA PRO A 150 17.56 -25.26 -7.81
C PRO A 150 17.66 -24.50 -6.47
N GLY A 151 17.30 -25.18 -5.38
CA GLY A 151 17.26 -24.57 -4.04
C GLY A 151 16.02 -23.71 -3.75
N THR A 152 15.02 -23.74 -4.63
CA THR A 152 13.70 -23.16 -4.39
C THR A 152 12.62 -24.24 -4.53
N TYR A 153 11.46 -23.99 -3.94
CA TYR A 153 10.40 -24.99 -3.80
C TYR A 153 9.11 -24.50 -4.46
N PRO A 154 8.44 -25.36 -5.25
CA PRO A 154 7.12 -25.03 -5.79
C PRO A 154 6.07 -25.07 -4.70
N VAL A 155 5.22 -24.05 -4.67
CA VAL A 155 4.06 -23.94 -3.80
C VAL A 155 2.85 -23.52 -4.59
N LYS A 156 1.74 -24.22 -4.40
CA LYS A 156 0.46 -23.80 -4.96
C LYS A 156 -0.09 -22.67 -4.08
N GLY A 157 -0.23 -21.48 -4.67
CA GLY A 157 -0.84 -20.31 -4.04
C GLY A 157 -2.33 -20.51 -3.80
N TYR A 158 -2.93 -19.57 -3.08
CA TYR A 158 -4.37 -19.59 -2.78
C TYR A 158 -5.21 -19.58 -4.07
N ASP A 159 -4.75 -18.84 -5.08
CA ASP A 159 -5.34 -18.70 -6.41
C ASP A 159 -5.12 -19.90 -7.34
N GLY A 160 -4.53 -21.00 -6.86
CA GLY A 160 -4.28 -22.22 -7.63
C GLY A 160 -3.06 -22.17 -8.53
N TYR A 161 -2.42 -21.01 -8.69
CA TYR A 161 -1.17 -20.86 -9.44
C TYR A 161 0.00 -21.42 -8.66
N VAL A 162 1.01 -21.92 -9.38
CA VAL A 162 2.25 -22.40 -8.75
C VAL A 162 3.25 -21.26 -8.71
N TYR A 163 3.69 -20.94 -7.51
CA TYR A 163 4.75 -19.98 -7.22
C TYR A 163 5.98 -20.72 -6.73
N CYS A 164 7.12 -20.05 -6.77
CA CYS A 164 8.36 -20.56 -6.20
C CYS A 164 8.69 -19.77 -4.95
N GLN A 165 9.28 -20.43 -3.96
CA GLN A 165 9.75 -19.78 -2.74
C GLN A 165 11.12 -20.32 -2.31
N GLU A 166 11.85 -19.52 -1.55
CA GLU A 166 13.21 -19.86 -1.09
C GLU A 166 13.22 -20.91 0.02
N PHE A 167 12.14 -21.00 0.80
CA PHE A 167 12.01 -21.94 1.91
C PHE A 167 11.13 -23.12 1.53
N PRO A 168 11.40 -24.34 2.03
CA PRO A 168 10.52 -25.47 1.79
C PRO A 168 9.12 -25.18 2.38
N PRO A 169 8.03 -25.56 1.70
CA PRO A 169 6.70 -25.40 2.26
C PRO A 169 6.60 -26.14 3.59
N GLU A 170 6.03 -25.47 4.60
CA GLU A 170 5.63 -26.16 5.82
C GLU A 170 4.58 -27.22 5.46
N VAL A 171 4.84 -28.47 5.87
CA VAL A 171 3.90 -29.57 5.64
C VAL A 171 2.75 -29.43 6.63
N CYS A 172 1.80 -28.57 6.31
CA CYS A 172 0.55 -28.43 7.03
C CYS A 172 -0.62 -28.89 6.14
N THR A 173 -1.57 -29.60 6.75
CA THR A 173 -2.82 -30.00 6.10
C THR A 173 -3.75 -28.79 6.02
N GLY A 174 -4.02 -28.32 4.82
CA GLY A 174 -4.97 -27.23 4.60
C GLY A 174 -6.41 -27.72 4.50
N THR A 175 -7.35 -26.83 4.79
CA THR A 175 -8.79 -27.01 4.57
C THR A 175 -9.27 -26.04 3.50
N TRP A 176 -10.17 -26.52 2.64
CA TRP A 176 -10.82 -25.65 1.65
C TRP A 176 -11.74 -24.66 2.35
N THR A 177 -11.67 -23.40 1.96
CA THR A 177 -12.68 -22.41 2.34
C THR A 177 -14.01 -22.72 1.66
N GLU A 178 -15.06 -22.05 2.14
CA GLU A 178 -16.33 -21.98 1.41
C GLU A 178 -16.14 -21.41 0.01
N TRP A 179 -16.99 -21.85 -0.91
CA TRP A 179 -17.01 -21.34 -2.28
C TRP A 179 -17.52 -19.89 -2.32
N THR A 180 -16.83 -19.08 -3.10
CA THR A 180 -17.16 -17.68 -3.35
C THR A 180 -17.47 -17.47 -4.82
N VAL A 181 -18.53 -16.73 -5.11
CA VAL A 181 -18.88 -16.29 -6.48
C VAL A 181 -18.56 -14.82 -6.60
N ASP A 182 -18.03 -14.41 -7.75
CA ASP A 182 -17.86 -13.00 -8.05
C ASP A 182 -19.25 -12.36 -8.22
N ALA A 183 -19.53 -11.31 -7.44
CA ALA A 183 -20.83 -10.66 -7.41
C ALA A 183 -21.21 -10.01 -8.76
N SER A 184 -20.23 -9.79 -9.63
CA SER A 184 -20.44 -9.25 -10.98
C SER A 184 -20.94 -10.30 -11.98
N VAL A 185 -20.84 -11.60 -11.65
CA VAL A 185 -21.16 -12.66 -12.59
C VAL A 185 -22.62 -13.08 -12.46
N THR A 186 -23.36 -12.94 -13.57
CA THR A 186 -24.74 -13.41 -13.68
C THR A 186 -24.80 -14.82 -14.26
N CYS A 187 -25.90 -15.51 -14.01
CA CYS A 187 -26.11 -16.85 -14.54
C CYS A 187 -26.16 -16.82 -16.08
N ASN A 188 -25.42 -17.70 -16.75
CA ASN A 188 -25.40 -17.74 -18.22
C ASN A 188 -26.69 -18.29 -18.85
N ASP A 189 -27.58 -18.87 -18.04
CA ASP A 189 -28.87 -19.42 -18.44
C ASP A 189 -29.91 -19.04 -17.38
N THR A 190 -31.18 -18.93 -17.78
CA THR A 190 -32.22 -18.41 -16.88
C THR A 190 -33.17 -19.49 -16.38
N CYS A 191 -33.06 -20.72 -16.90
CA CYS A 191 -34.00 -21.79 -16.58
C CYS A 191 -33.37 -23.18 -16.47
N GLY A 192 -34.13 -24.11 -15.90
CA GLY A 192 -33.85 -25.54 -15.87
C GLY A 192 -32.73 -25.97 -14.94
N MET A 193 -32.15 -25.07 -14.15
CA MET A 193 -30.84 -25.24 -13.50
C MET A 193 -29.73 -25.57 -14.52
N CYS A 194 -29.89 -25.12 -15.76
CA CYS A 194 -28.96 -25.37 -16.86
C CYS A 194 -27.77 -24.40 -16.86
N GLY A 195 -27.88 -23.30 -16.13
CA GLY A 195 -26.86 -22.27 -16.12
C GLY A 195 -25.76 -22.57 -15.12
N SER A 196 -24.59 -21.97 -15.34
CA SER A 196 -23.44 -22.12 -14.46
C SER A 196 -22.81 -20.77 -14.15
N ILE A 197 -22.55 -20.52 -12.86
CA ILE A 197 -21.75 -19.39 -12.38
C ILE A 197 -20.37 -19.91 -11.96
N PRO A 198 -19.26 -19.35 -12.49
CA PRO A 198 -17.93 -19.66 -12.01
C PRO A 198 -17.77 -19.26 -10.54
N GLN A 199 -17.17 -20.14 -9.76
CA GLN A 199 -16.90 -19.94 -8.34
C GLN A 199 -15.44 -20.31 -8.03
N LYS A 200 -14.90 -19.69 -6.97
CA LYS A 200 -13.54 -19.92 -6.49
C LYS A 200 -13.54 -20.18 -4.99
N ARG A 201 -12.60 -21.00 -4.54
CA ARG A 201 -12.30 -21.25 -3.12
C ARG A 201 -10.79 -21.31 -2.93
N TYR A 202 -10.36 -21.12 -1.69
CA TYR A 202 -8.95 -21.00 -1.35
C TYR A 202 -8.58 -22.06 -0.31
N CYS A 203 -7.30 -22.44 -0.27
CA CYS A 203 -6.80 -23.32 0.77
C CYS A 203 -6.37 -22.50 2.00
N PHE A 204 -6.85 -22.86 3.18
CA PHE A 204 -6.56 -22.19 4.44
C PHE A 204 -5.95 -23.17 5.46
N PRO A 205 -4.95 -22.78 6.27
CA PRO A 205 -4.24 -21.51 6.23
C PRO A 205 -3.34 -21.37 4.98
N SER A 206 -3.07 -20.12 4.59
CA SER A 206 -2.25 -19.82 3.41
C SER A 206 -0.86 -20.45 3.54
N GLY A 207 -0.42 -21.20 2.53
CA GLY A 207 0.86 -21.92 2.53
C GLY A 207 0.72 -23.43 2.75
N CYS A 208 -0.42 -23.90 3.28
CA CYS A 208 -0.72 -25.32 3.42
C CYS A 208 -1.22 -25.96 2.13
N GLN A 209 -1.13 -27.29 2.02
CA GLN A 209 -1.64 -28.05 0.89
C GLN A 209 -2.99 -28.70 1.24
N CYS A 210 -4.00 -28.44 0.42
CA CYS A 210 -5.32 -29.07 0.52
C CYS A 210 -5.35 -30.34 -0.36
N SER A 211 -5.92 -31.42 0.16
CA SER A 211 -6.11 -32.67 -0.60
C SER A 211 -7.52 -32.74 -1.21
N GLY A 212 -7.58 -33.13 -2.48
CA GLY A 212 -8.83 -33.40 -3.21
C GLY A 212 -9.59 -32.16 -3.71
N GLY A 213 -10.00 -32.19 -4.97
CA GLY A 213 -10.79 -31.15 -5.65
C GLY A 213 -10.00 -29.92 -6.08
N ASP A 214 -10.67 -29.05 -6.86
CA ASP A 214 -10.04 -27.91 -7.54
C ASP A 214 -10.34 -26.58 -6.82
N TYR A 215 -9.53 -25.55 -7.12
CA TYR A 215 -9.69 -24.20 -6.56
C TYR A 215 -10.80 -23.41 -7.27
N ASP A 216 -11.08 -23.78 -8.52
CA ASP A 216 -12.13 -23.27 -9.37
C ASP A 216 -13.21 -24.32 -9.61
N GLY A 217 -14.41 -23.85 -9.93
CA GLY A 217 -15.53 -24.72 -10.22
C GLY A 217 -16.74 -23.95 -10.68
N PHE A 218 -17.86 -24.67 -10.84
CA PHE A 218 -19.12 -24.10 -11.31
C PHE A 218 -20.24 -24.36 -10.31
N LYS A 219 -21.04 -23.32 -10.06
CA LYS A 219 -22.28 -23.40 -9.30
C LYS A 219 -23.46 -23.36 -10.27
N ALA A 220 -24.33 -24.37 -10.22
CA ALA A 220 -25.54 -24.39 -11.04
C ALA A 220 -26.51 -23.26 -10.66
N CYS A 221 -27.20 -22.71 -11.66
CA CYS A 221 -28.12 -21.59 -11.53
C CYS A 221 -29.21 -21.58 -12.61
N GLY A 222 -30.18 -20.68 -12.50
CA GLY A 222 -31.38 -20.64 -13.34
C GLY A 222 -32.51 -21.55 -12.83
N PRO A 223 -33.00 -21.35 -11.59
CA PRO A 223 -33.95 -22.28 -10.95
C PRO A 223 -35.34 -22.43 -11.60
N PRO A 224 -35.95 -21.45 -12.30
CA PRO A 224 -37.25 -21.63 -12.93
C PRO A 224 -37.27 -22.77 -13.95
N VAL A 225 -38.41 -23.43 -14.16
CA VAL A 225 -38.52 -24.42 -15.25
C VAL A 225 -38.35 -23.77 -16.63
N CYS A 226 -37.67 -24.46 -17.54
CA CYS A 226 -37.64 -24.04 -18.94
C CYS A 226 -38.98 -24.28 -19.62
N LEU A 227 -39.30 -23.40 -20.57
CA LEU A 227 -40.43 -23.56 -21.47
C LEU A 227 -40.02 -24.38 -22.70
N TYR A 228 -41.01 -24.93 -23.39
CA TYR A 228 -40.83 -25.56 -24.68
C TYR A 228 -40.04 -24.64 -25.64
N PRO A 229 -39.08 -25.14 -26.45
CA PRO A 229 -38.80 -26.55 -26.76
C PRO A 229 -37.81 -27.26 -25.84
N ARG A 230 -37.34 -26.61 -24.77
CA ARG A 230 -36.34 -27.20 -23.86
C ARG A 230 -36.98 -28.15 -22.84
N PRO A 231 -36.28 -29.20 -22.38
CA PRO A 231 -36.69 -29.95 -21.20
C PRO A 231 -36.90 -29.02 -20.02
N SER A 232 -37.96 -29.25 -19.22
CA SER A 232 -38.30 -28.35 -18.12
C SER A 232 -37.17 -28.19 -17.09
N CYS A 233 -36.38 -29.23 -16.87
CA CYS A 233 -35.16 -29.20 -16.05
C CYS A 233 -34.02 -29.88 -16.79
N CYS A 234 -32.79 -29.40 -16.58
CA CYS A 234 -31.59 -30.02 -17.08
C CYS A 234 -31.29 -31.36 -16.36
N PRO A 235 -30.47 -32.23 -16.96
CA PRO A 235 -30.10 -33.52 -16.36
C PRO A 235 -29.58 -33.36 -14.93
N GLY A 236 -30.04 -34.23 -14.03
CA GLY A 236 -29.72 -34.16 -12.60
C GLY A 236 -30.68 -33.29 -11.77
N TYR A 237 -31.63 -32.58 -12.40
CA TYR A 237 -32.63 -31.78 -11.71
C TYR A 237 -34.06 -32.24 -12.04
N VAL A 238 -34.93 -32.16 -11.04
CA VAL A 238 -36.35 -32.51 -11.15
C VAL A 238 -37.24 -31.30 -10.88
N LYS A 239 -38.40 -31.29 -11.53
CA LYS A 239 -39.40 -30.22 -11.37
C LYS A 239 -40.12 -30.37 -10.02
N GLN A 240 -40.07 -29.33 -9.19
CA GLN A 240 -40.76 -29.26 -7.90
C GLN A 240 -41.65 -28.00 -7.83
N LEU A 241 -42.82 -28.14 -7.19
CA LEU A 241 -43.72 -27.01 -6.94
C LEU A 241 -43.22 -26.19 -5.75
N ASN A 242 -42.86 -24.93 -5.99
CA ASN A 242 -42.68 -23.95 -4.93
C ASN A 242 -44.04 -23.43 -4.48
N ARG A 243 -44.55 -23.97 -3.36
CA ARG A 243 -45.87 -23.63 -2.82
C ARG A 243 -46.00 -22.16 -2.42
N THR A 244 -44.91 -21.53 -1.99
CA THR A 244 -44.89 -20.13 -1.53
C THR A 244 -44.99 -19.17 -2.71
N ALA A 245 -44.21 -19.41 -3.76
CA ALA A 245 -44.20 -18.58 -4.96
C ALA A 245 -45.29 -18.97 -5.99
N ARG A 246 -45.95 -20.13 -5.80
CA ARG A 246 -46.88 -20.74 -6.76
C ARG A 246 -46.26 -20.94 -8.14
N THR A 247 -44.96 -21.23 -8.18
CA THR A 247 -44.19 -21.49 -9.41
C THR A 247 -43.56 -22.88 -9.37
N TYR A 248 -43.10 -23.36 -10.52
CA TYR A 248 -42.29 -24.57 -10.62
C TYR A 248 -40.82 -24.21 -10.77
N ASN A 249 -39.98 -24.84 -9.96
CA ASN A 249 -38.53 -24.71 -10.01
C ASN A 249 -37.89 -26.08 -10.23
N CYS A 250 -36.65 -26.08 -10.70
CA CYS A 250 -35.80 -27.25 -10.81
C CYS A 250 -34.90 -27.35 -9.58
N VAL A 251 -34.88 -28.53 -8.96
CA VAL A 251 -34.11 -28.83 -7.74
C VAL A 251 -33.41 -30.17 -7.88
N LEU A 252 -32.39 -30.42 -7.06
CA LEU A 252 -31.81 -31.76 -6.98
C LEU A 252 -32.87 -32.75 -6.45
N PRO A 253 -32.88 -33.99 -6.97
CA PRO A 253 -33.85 -35.03 -6.58
C PRO A 253 -33.79 -35.41 -5.09
#